data_AF-A0A4Y0BP51-F1
#
_entry.id   AF-A0A4Y0BP51-F1
#
_cell.length_a   1.000
_cell.length_b   1.000
_cell.length_c   1.000
_cell.angle_alpha   90.00
_cell.angle_beta   90.00
_cell.angle_gamma   90.00
#
_symmetry.space_group_name_H-M   'P 1'
#
loop_
_entity.id
_entity.type
_entity.pdbx_description
1 polymer ?
#
loop_
_entity_poly.entity_id
_entity_poly.type
_entity_poly.pdbx_seq_one_letter_code
_entity_poly.pdbx_strand_id
1 'polypeptide(L)'
;MDSYIYAPKDDYKHRAYWRELYTVEEADHLTGLITAAHEQGINFTTPCHPGLDITYSSAKEVSVLKRKLDQVSQFGCKAFALLFDDIEPDMSKPDKEVFQSFAHAQVSVTNEIFNHLNCPRFIFCPTEYCSSRASPTVKQSEYLNTLGSNWSKAIDILWTGPKVISKVLTIESIEEITEVLKRPPVIWDNLHANDYDQKRVFLGPYSGRSPELIPLLRGVVTNPNCEFHANAIAIQTLAFWSKCSADTKISSSLRPTLS
;
A
#
# COMPACT_ATOMS: atom_id res chain seq x y z
N MET A 1 4.60 -13.06 -9.79
CA MET A 1 4.65 -11.72 -9.19
C MET A 1 5.03 -10.76 -10.28
N ASP A 2 4.41 -9.59 -10.32
CA ASP A 2 4.45 -8.66 -11.46
C ASP A 2 4.55 -7.19 -11.02
N SER A 3 4.85 -6.93 -9.74
CA SER A 3 4.82 -5.60 -9.15
C SER A 3 5.96 -5.39 -8.16
N TYR A 4 6.50 -4.18 -8.12
CA TYR A 4 7.48 -3.71 -7.15
C TYR A 4 7.12 -2.28 -6.71
N ILE A 5 7.02 -2.04 -5.40
CA ILE A 5 6.77 -0.72 -4.82
C ILE A 5 8.07 -0.22 -4.19
N TYR A 6 8.61 0.89 -4.69
CA TYR A 6 9.84 1.48 -4.21
C TYR A 6 9.60 2.34 -2.96
N ALA A 7 9.58 1.74 -1.77
CA ALA A 7 9.35 2.45 -0.51
C ALA A 7 10.50 2.31 0.52
N PRO A 8 11.78 2.51 0.15
CA PRO A 8 12.88 2.35 1.10
C PRO A 8 12.91 3.48 2.14
N LYS A 9 13.07 3.14 3.43
CA LYS A 9 13.08 4.13 4.52
C LYS A 9 14.21 5.16 4.44
N ASP A 10 15.31 4.80 3.80
CA ASP A 10 16.50 5.65 3.68
C ASP A 10 16.38 6.72 2.57
N ASP A 11 15.35 6.62 1.71
CA ASP A 11 15.07 7.65 0.71
C ASP A 11 14.24 8.78 1.34
N TYR A 12 14.92 9.75 1.94
CA TYR A 12 14.23 10.87 2.60
C TYR A 12 13.30 11.64 1.65
N LYS A 13 13.54 11.64 0.33
CA LYS A 13 12.77 12.42 -0.66
C LYS A 13 11.44 11.80 -1.03
N HIS A 14 11.13 10.60 -0.54
CA HIS A 14 9.79 10.03 -0.67
C HIS A 14 8.85 10.39 0.49
N ARG A 15 9.34 10.99 1.58
CA ARG A 15 8.58 11.26 2.82
C ARG A 15 9.01 12.54 3.53
N ALA A 16 10.20 12.57 4.15
CA ALA A 16 10.65 13.71 4.95
C ALA A 16 10.87 14.98 4.11
N TYR A 17 11.41 14.82 2.90
CA TYR A 17 11.67 15.90 1.94
C TYR A 17 10.87 15.69 0.65
N TRP A 18 9.60 15.30 0.77
CA TRP A 18 8.75 14.96 -0.39
C TRP A 18 8.62 16.09 -1.42
N ARG A 19 8.83 17.35 -1.00
CA ARG A 19 8.84 18.54 -1.86
C ARG A 19 10.09 18.67 -2.74
N GLU A 20 11.20 18.04 -2.34
CA GLU A 20 12.46 18.14 -3.05
C GLU A 20 12.49 17.23 -4.27
N LEU A 21 12.93 17.77 -5.41
CA LEU A 21 13.16 16.97 -6.61
C LEU A 21 14.39 16.07 -6.44
N TYR A 22 14.41 14.97 -7.17
CA TYR A 22 15.59 14.12 -7.25
C TYR A 22 16.74 14.86 -7.96
N THR A 23 17.97 14.66 -7.49
CA THR A 23 19.19 15.15 -8.15
C THR A 23 19.44 14.35 -9.43
N VAL A 24 20.45 14.75 -10.22
CA VAL A 24 20.82 14.02 -11.43
C VAL A 24 21.26 12.59 -11.08
N GLU A 25 22.06 12.42 -10.03
CA GLU A 25 22.56 11.12 -9.59
C GLU A 25 21.43 10.20 -9.10
N GLU A 26 20.49 10.75 -8.32
CA GLU A 26 19.30 10.02 -7.86
C GLU A 26 18.36 9.66 -9.03
N ALA A 27 18.21 10.57 -10.00
CA ALA A 27 17.44 10.35 -11.22
C ALA A 27 18.03 9.20 -12.06
N ASP A 28 19.35 9.15 -12.21
CA ASP A 28 20.04 8.09 -12.94
C ASP A 28 19.83 6.72 -12.25
N HIS A 29 19.94 6.67 -10.92
CA HIS A 29 19.67 5.44 -10.17
C HIS A 29 18.21 4.97 -10.32
N LEU A 30 17.24 5.87 -10.14
CA LEU A 30 15.82 5.55 -10.28
C LEU A 30 15.47 5.10 -11.70
N THR A 31 16.02 5.78 -12.71
CA THR A 31 15.84 5.40 -14.13
C THR A 31 16.39 4.01 -14.39
N GLY A 32 17.55 3.67 -13.83
CA GLY A 32 18.13 2.33 -13.90
C GLY A 32 17.21 1.27 -13.28
N LEU A 33 16.66 1.54 -12.09
CA LEU A 33 15.73 0.63 -11.41
C LEU A 33 14.41 0.43 -12.18
N ILE A 34 13.83 1.52 -12.70
CA ILE A 34 12.61 1.49 -13.52
C ILE A 34 12.85 0.66 -14.79
N THR A 35 13.99 0.89 -15.46
CA THR A 35 14.36 0.15 -16.67
C THR A 35 14.53 -1.33 -16.39
N ALA A 36 15.28 -1.70 -15.34
CA ALA A 36 15.48 -3.08 -14.94
C ALA A 36 14.14 -3.78 -14.58
N ALA A 37 13.23 -3.08 -13.90
CA ALA A 37 11.90 -3.62 -13.60
C ALA A 37 11.10 -3.90 -14.88
N HIS A 38 11.09 -2.95 -15.83
CA HIS A 38 10.39 -3.12 -17.11
C HIS A 38 10.96 -4.26 -17.96
N GLU A 39 12.28 -4.43 -17.99
CA GLU A 39 12.95 -5.55 -18.69
C GLU A 39 12.53 -6.91 -18.13
N GLN A 40 12.18 -6.97 -16.84
CA GLN A 40 11.66 -8.17 -16.18
C GLN A 40 10.12 -8.28 -16.22
N GLY A 41 9.43 -7.37 -16.91
CA GLY A 41 7.96 -7.33 -16.96
C GLY A 41 7.31 -6.96 -15.63
N ILE A 42 8.05 -6.31 -14.73
CA ILE A 42 7.57 -5.86 -13.41
C ILE A 42 7.05 -4.43 -13.50
N ASN A 43 5.87 -4.21 -12.96
CA ASN A 43 5.29 -2.88 -12.80
C ASN A 43 5.95 -2.17 -11.63
N PHE A 44 6.76 -1.14 -11.93
CA PHE A 44 7.44 -0.34 -10.93
C PHE A 44 6.54 0.80 -10.45
N THR A 45 6.23 0.82 -9.15
CA THR A 45 5.42 1.87 -8.51
C THR A 45 6.28 2.77 -7.66
N THR A 46 6.22 4.08 -7.90
CA THR A 46 6.89 5.07 -7.03
C THR A 46 5.89 5.72 -6.07
N PRO A 47 6.04 5.54 -4.75
CA PRO A 47 5.24 6.20 -3.76
C PRO A 47 5.73 7.61 -3.44
N CYS A 48 4.83 8.43 -2.89
CA CYS A 48 5.14 9.67 -2.20
C CYS A 48 4.30 9.75 -0.92
N HIS A 49 4.90 10.17 0.20
CA HIS A 49 4.27 10.29 1.51
C HIS A 49 4.20 11.77 1.94
N PRO A 50 3.29 12.57 1.36
CA PRO A 50 3.20 13.99 1.68
C PRO A 50 2.53 14.27 3.04
N GLY A 51 1.94 13.26 3.67
CA GLY A 51 1.02 13.42 4.80
C GLY A 51 1.60 14.04 6.07
N LEU A 52 2.93 14.06 6.25
CA LEU A 52 3.55 14.59 7.47
C LEU A 52 3.34 16.10 7.65
N ASP A 53 3.32 16.87 6.55
CA ASP A 53 3.31 18.33 6.64
C ASP A 53 2.62 19.02 5.43
N ILE A 54 1.93 18.27 4.57
CA ILE A 54 1.15 18.86 3.47
C ILE A 54 0.01 19.72 4.01
N THR A 55 -0.16 20.90 3.42
CA THR A 55 -1.43 21.67 3.50
C THR A 55 -2.27 21.33 2.28
N TYR A 56 -3.27 20.47 2.45
CA TYR A 56 -4.04 19.86 1.35
C TYR A 56 -4.75 20.89 0.46
N SER A 57 -5.19 22.00 1.05
CA SER A 57 -5.90 23.11 0.40
C SER A 57 -4.97 24.07 -0.36
N SER A 58 -3.66 23.95 -0.16
CA SER A 58 -2.67 24.83 -0.78
C SER A 58 -2.39 24.41 -2.21
N ALA A 59 -2.84 25.21 -3.18
CA ALA A 59 -2.52 24.99 -4.60
C ALA A 59 -1.01 24.96 -4.87
N LYS A 60 -0.21 25.67 -4.07
CA LYS A 60 1.26 25.63 -4.14
C LYS A 60 1.80 24.25 -3.77
N GLU A 61 1.30 23.67 -2.68
CA GLU A 61 1.72 22.34 -2.21
C GLU A 61 1.34 21.25 -3.22
N VAL A 62 0.10 21.30 -3.72
CA VAL A 62 -0.35 20.37 -4.76
C VAL A 62 0.46 20.52 -6.05
N SER A 63 0.83 21.74 -6.44
CA SER A 63 1.71 21.98 -7.59
C SER A 63 3.14 21.45 -7.40
N VAL A 64 3.64 21.46 -6.17
CA VAL A 64 4.94 20.85 -5.83
C VAL A 64 4.85 19.32 -5.95
N LEU A 65 3.77 18.72 -5.42
CA LEU A 65 3.53 17.28 -5.53
C LEU A 65 3.43 16.83 -6.99
N LYS A 66 2.67 17.57 -7.83
CA LYS A 66 2.57 17.33 -9.28
C LYS A 66 3.95 17.33 -9.93
N ARG A 67 4.76 18.36 -9.69
CA ARG A 67 6.10 18.49 -10.27
C ARG A 67 7.03 17.35 -9.89
N LYS A 68 6.97 16.88 -8.63
CA LYS A 68 7.74 15.74 -8.15
C LYS A 68 7.34 14.46 -8.88
N LEU A 69 6.04 14.21 -9.04
CA LEU A 69 5.55 13.01 -9.73
C LEU A 69 5.75 13.08 -11.25
N ASP A 70 5.69 14.28 -11.85
CA ASP A 70 6.05 14.51 -13.25
C ASP A 70 7.52 14.19 -13.50
N GLN A 71 8.42 14.58 -12.58
CA GLN A 71 9.85 14.22 -12.68
C GLN A 71 10.02 12.70 -12.70
N VAL A 72 9.33 11.97 -11.83
CA VAL A 72 9.38 10.50 -11.78
C VAL A 72 8.74 9.87 -13.02
N SER A 73 7.68 10.47 -13.57
CA SER A 73 7.08 10.08 -14.85
C SER A 73 8.08 10.21 -16.00
N GLN A 74 8.88 11.27 -16.02
CA GLN A 74 9.95 11.48 -17.01
C GLN A 74 11.07 10.44 -16.93
N PHE A 75 11.28 9.81 -15.76
CA PHE A 75 12.19 8.66 -15.62
C PHE A 75 11.61 7.36 -16.21
N GLY A 76 10.39 7.40 -16.74
CA GLY A 76 9.70 6.28 -17.37
C GLY A 76 8.70 5.55 -16.46
N CYS A 77 8.50 6.00 -15.22
CA CYS A 77 7.57 5.37 -14.29
C CYS A 77 6.12 5.56 -14.75
N LYS A 78 5.32 4.48 -14.68
CA LYS A 78 3.90 4.46 -15.13
C LYS A 78 2.91 4.11 -14.03
N ALA A 79 3.39 3.85 -12.81
CA ALA A 79 2.56 3.54 -11.66
C ALA A 79 3.01 4.36 -10.45
N PHE A 80 2.05 4.91 -9.73
CA PHE A 80 2.31 5.85 -8.64
C PHE A 80 1.56 5.45 -7.39
N ALA A 81 2.02 5.92 -6.23
CA ALA A 81 1.26 5.79 -5.00
C ALA A 81 1.30 7.05 -4.15
N LEU A 82 0.21 7.34 -3.45
CA LEU A 82 0.19 8.31 -2.37
C LEU A 82 -0.05 7.59 -1.06
N LEU A 83 0.85 7.79 -0.11
CA LEU A 83 0.87 7.05 1.15
C LEU A 83 0.63 8.03 2.31
N PHE A 84 -0.44 7.78 3.06
CA PHE A 84 -0.85 8.59 4.21
C PHE A 84 -0.85 7.78 5.52
N ASP A 85 -0.04 6.73 5.59
CA ASP A 85 0.19 5.93 6.78
C ASP A 85 1.07 6.65 7.82
N ASP A 86 0.90 6.25 9.08
CA ASP A 86 1.73 6.71 10.21
C ASP A 86 1.80 8.24 10.35
N ILE A 87 0.65 8.89 10.19
CA ILE A 87 0.42 10.31 10.48
C ILE A 87 -0.75 10.48 11.43
N GLU A 88 -0.73 11.57 12.19
CA GLU A 88 -1.87 11.96 13.02
C GLU A 88 -3.01 12.50 12.14
N PRO A 89 -4.28 12.17 12.43
CA PRO A 89 -5.42 12.66 11.66
C PRO A 89 -5.80 14.10 12.04
N ASP A 90 -4.84 15.02 11.90
CA ASP A 90 -5.05 16.46 12.11
C ASP A 90 -4.91 17.23 10.79
N MET A 91 -5.70 18.30 10.69
CA MET A 91 -5.69 19.22 9.56
C MET A 91 -5.24 20.60 9.99
N SER A 92 -4.47 21.25 9.12
CA SER A 92 -4.12 22.66 9.31
C SER A 92 -5.38 23.55 9.37
N LYS A 93 -5.25 24.76 9.92
CA LYS A 93 -6.39 25.71 9.96
C LYS A 93 -6.97 26.00 8.55
N PRO A 94 -6.15 26.28 7.51
CA PRO A 94 -6.67 26.44 6.16
C PRO A 94 -7.42 25.21 5.63
N ASP A 95 -6.91 24.00 5.92
CA ASP A 95 -7.57 22.77 5.46
C ASP A 95 -8.94 22.58 6.10
N LYS A 96 -9.08 22.94 7.38
CA LYS A 96 -10.38 22.88 8.10
C LYS A 96 -11.42 23.87 7.56
N GLU A 97 -11.00 24.93 6.88
CA GLU A 97 -11.92 25.88 6.22
C GLU A 97 -12.42 25.36 4.86
N VAL A 98 -11.68 24.44 4.23
CA VAL A 98 -11.97 23.93 2.89
C VAL A 98 -12.58 22.52 2.91
N PHE A 99 -12.07 21.64 3.76
CA PHE A 99 -12.44 20.22 3.79
C PHE A 99 -13.25 19.86 5.03
N GLN A 100 -14.30 19.08 4.80
CA GLN A 100 -15.19 18.60 5.86
C GLN A 100 -14.51 17.62 6.82
N SER A 101 -13.58 16.81 6.30
CA SER A 101 -12.83 15.83 7.11
C SER A 101 -11.47 15.52 6.49
N PHE A 102 -10.61 14.86 7.26
CA PHE A 102 -9.28 14.45 6.83
C PHE A 102 -9.30 13.54 5.59
N ALA A 103 -10.29 12.63 5.52
CA ALA A 103 -10.49 11.77 4.37
C ALA A 103 -10.84 12.59 3.11
N HIS A 104 -11.69 13.62 3.22
CA HIS A 104 -12.03 14.48 2.07
C HIS A 104 -10.81 15.23 1.55
N ALA A 105 -9.93 15.70 2.43
CA ALA A 105 -8.69 16.38 2.05
C ALA A 105 -7.76 15.45 1.24
N GLN A 106 -7.52 14.25 1.75
CA GLN A 106 -6.67 13.24 1.08
C GLN A 106 -7.27 12.77 -0.25
N VAL A 107 -8.60 12.54 -0.29
CA VAL A 107 -9.32 12.16 -1.50
C VAL A 107 -9.23 13.25 -2.56
N SER A 108 -9.40 14.52 -2.18
CA SER A 108 -9.30 15.66 -3.08
C SER A 108 -7.93 15.73 -3.75
N VAL A 109 -6.86 15.73 -2.95
CA VAL A 109 -5.48 15.76 -3.48
C VAL A 109 -5.19 14.52 -4.33
N THR A 110 -5.61 13.33 -3.89
CA THR A 110 -5.35 12.09 -4.63
C THR A 110 -6.05 12.08 -5.99
N ASN A 111 -7.32 12.51 -6.08
CA ASN A 111 -8.02 12.64 -7.36
C ASN A 111 -7.33 13.65 -8.28
N GLU A 112 -6.91 14.79 -7.74
CA GLU A 112 -6.25 15.83 -8.52
C GLU A 112 -4.92 15.32 -9.12
N ILE A 113 -4.12 14.61 -8.32
CA ILE A 113 -2.87 13.99 -8.77
C ILE A 113 -3.13 12.85 -9.77
N PHE A 114 -4.11 11.99 -9.49
CA PHE A 114 -4.48 10.89 -10.37
C PHE A 114 -4.88 11.39 -11.77
N ASN A 115 -5.70 12.43 -11.83
CA ASN A 115 -6.13 13.05 -13.09
C ASN A 115 -4.97 13.77 -13.80
N HIS A 116 -4.13 14.49 -13.05
CA HIS A 116 -2.95 15.18 -13.60
C HIS A 116 -1.99 14.21 -14.31
N LEU A 117 -1.79 13.02 -13.75
CA LEU A 117 -0.92 11.98 -14.31
C LEU A 117 -1.60 11.15 -15.41
N ASN A 118 -2.75 11.58 -15.93
CA ASN A 118 -3.55 10.88 -16.94
C ASN A 118 -4.05 9.50 -16.49
N CYS A 119 -4.53 9.39 -15.25
CA CYS A 119 -5.18 8.21 -14.70
C CYS A 119 -4.33 6.91 -14.80
N PRO A 120 -3.09 6.91 -14.27
CA PRO A 120 -2.17 5.77 -14.38
C PRO A 120 -2.62 4.61 -13.46
N ARG A 121 -1.83 3.52 -13.38
CA ARG A 121 -1.98 2.61 -12.24
C ARG A 121 -1.65 3.39 -10.96
N PHE A 122 -2.57 3.40 -10.01
CA PHE A 122 -2.44 4.25 -8.84
C PHE A 122 -2.86 3.53 -7.58
N ILE A 123 -2.03 3.64 -6.55
CA ILE A 123 -2.26 3.03 -5.24
C ILE A 123 -2.37 4.12 -4.18
N PHE A 124 -3.28 3.95 -3.24
CA PHE A 124 -3.41 4.81 -2.07
C PHE A 124 -3.22 4.00 -0.79
N CYS A 125 -2.37 4.49 0.14
CA CYS A 125 -2.33 3.98 1.50
C CYS A 125 -3.12 4.89 2.44
N PRO A 126 -4.20 4.40 3.05
CA PRO A 126 -4.97 5.17 4.02
C PRO A 126 -4.22 5.38 5.34
N THR A 127 -4.61 6.41 6.08
CA THR A 127 -4.19 6.61 7.48
C THR A 127 -4.67 5.47 8.37
N GLU A 128 -5.94 5.08 8.21
CA GLU A 128 -6.52 3.90 8.84
C GLU A 128 -6.31 2.68 7.93
N TYR A 129 -5.11 2.13 7.88
CA TYR A 129 -4.75 1.02 6.98
C TYR A 129 -4.94 -0.40 7.54
N CYS A 130 -5.49 -0.52 8.76
CA CYS A 130 -5.79 -1.80 9.37
C CYS A 130 -6.95 -1.69 10.36
N SER A 131 -7.61 -2.80 10.70
CA SER A 131 -8.80 -2.77 11.55
C SER A 131 -8.53 -2.15 12.93
N SER A 132 -7.34 -2.39 13.51
CA SER A 132 -6.97 -1.80 14.81
C SER A 132 -6.71 -0.29 14.76
N ARG A 133 -6.55 0.30 13.57
CA ARG A 133 -6.46 1.76 13.38
C ARG A 133 -7.79 2.38 12.98
N ALA A 134 -8.77 1.56 12.56
CA ALA A 134 -10.08 2.06 12.19
C ALA A 134 -10.86 2.53 13.42
N SER A 135 -11.43 3.73 13.37
CA SER A 135 -12.12 4.33 14.51
C SER A 135 -13.58 4.71 14.17
N PRO A 136 -14.59 4.25 14.92
CA PRO A 136 -14.50 3.35 16.08
C PRO A 136 -14.32 1.87 15.69
N THR A 137 -14.74 1.50 14.48
CA THR A 137 -14.58 0.17 13.88
C THR A 137 -14.45 0.31 12.37
N VAL A 138 -14.06 -0.75 11.64
CA VAL A 138 -13.97 -0.70 10.17
C VAL A 138 -15.28 -0.24 9.53
N LYS A 139 -16.42 -0.84 9.91
CA LYS A 139 -17.74 -0.50 9.34
C LYS A 139 -18.20 0.93 9.65
N GLN A 140 -17.89 1.41 10.84
CA GLN A 140 -18.37 2.71 11.34
C GLN A 140 -17.36 3.84 11.16
N SER A 141 -16.17 3.55 10.62
CA SER A 141 -15.16 4.58 10.35
C SER A 141 -15.66 5.53 9.27
N GLU A 142 -15.91 6.79 9.65
CA GLU A 142 -16.27 7.84 8.71
C GLU A 142 -15.15 8.06 7.68
N TYR A 143 -13.90 7.93 8.12
CA TYR A 143 -12.72 8.05 7.27
C TYR A 143 -12.76 6.99 6.15
N LEU A 144 -12.90 5.71 6.50
CA LEU A 144 -12.94 4.62 5.52
C LEU A 144 -14.19 4.68 4.63
N ASN A 145 -15.35 5.04 5.18
CA ASN A 145 -16.58 5.21 4.40
C ASN A 145 -16.47 6.36 3.37
N THR A 146 -15.77 7.45 3.73
CA THR A 146 -15.46 8.56 2.82
C THR A 146 -14.56 8.08 1.67
N LEU A 147 -13.51 7.31 1.98
CA LEU A 147 -12.68 6.66 0.95
C LEU A 147 -13.48 5.70 0.08
N GLY A 148 -14.52 5.03 0.60
CA GLY A 148 -15.36 4.16 -0.22
C GLY A 148 -16.17 4.89 -1.29
N SER A 149 -16.52 6.16 -1.04
CA SER A 149 -17.60 6.84 -1.77
C SER A 149 -17.14 7.97 -2.70
N ASN A 150 -16.01 8.64 -2.42
CA ASN A 150 -15.74 9.98 -2.97
C ASN A 150 -14.62 10.10 -4.02
N TRP A 151 -14.31 9.04 -4.79
CA TRP A 151 -13.23 9.07 -5.79
C TRP A 151 -13.24 7.92 -6.81
N SER A 152 -12.31 8.00 -7.77
CA SER A 152 -12.11 7.01 -8.82
C SER A 152 -11.95 5.59 -8.27
N LYS A 153 -12.74 4.64 -8.82
CA LYS A 153 -12.61 3.20 -8.53
C LYS A 153 -11.38 2.56 -9.18
N ALA A 154 -10.67 3.29 -10.05
CA ALA A 154 -9.42 2.83 -10.65
C ALA A 154 -8.22 2.99 -9.70
N ILE A 155 -8.39 3.68 -8.57
CA ILE A 155 -7.38 3.81 -7.53
C ILE A 155 -7.52 2.62 -6.58
N ASP A 156 -6.47 1.82 -6.53
CA ASP A 156 -6.35 0.67 -5.63
C ASP A 156 -6.01 1.16 -4.21
N ILE A 157 -6.53 0.51 -3.17
CA ILE A 157 -6.36 0.93 -1.76
C ILE A 157 -5.61 -0.16 -0.99
N LEU A 158 -4.54 0.22 -0.28
CA LEU A 158 -3.76 -0.69 0.55
C LEU A 158 -4.47 -1.00 1.88
N TRP A 159 -4.32 -2.25 2.33
CA TRP A 159 -4.85 -2.72 3.60
C TRP A 159 -3.94 -3.79 4.21
N THR A 160 -3.65 -3.75 5.51
CA THR A 160 -2.76 -4.74 6.16
C THR A 160 -3.53 -5.81 6.94
N GLY A 161 -4.86 -5.76 6.95
CA GLY A 161 -5.73 -6.70 7.68
C GLY A 161 -6.13 -6.22 9.08
N PRO A 162 -6.41 -7.15 10.01
CA PRO A 162 -6.83 -6.81 11.38
C PRO A 162 -5.82 -5.97 12.17
N LYS A 163 -4.52 -6.09 11.87
CA LYS A 163 -3.42 -5.36 12.52
C LYS A 163 -2.41 -4.90 11.48
N VAL A 164 -1.48 -4.04 11.91
CA VAL A 164 -0.28 -3.69 11.12
C VAL A 164 0.44 -4.96 10.66
N ILE A 165 0.64 -5.91 11.59
CA ILE A 165 1.17 -7.25 11.32
C ILE A 165 0.08 -8.27 11.65
N SER A 166 -0.63 -8.71 10.63
CA SER A 166 -1.73 -9.66 10.78
C SER A 166 -1.22 -11.10 10.86
N LYS A 167 -1.57 -11.84 11.91
CA LYS A 167 -1.23 -13.27 12.01
C LYS A 167 -2.05 -14.12 11.02
N VAL A 168 -3.32 -13.77 10.86
CA VAL A 168 -4.27 -14.43 9.97
C VAL A 168 -5.10 -13.36 9.26
N LEU A 169 -5.37 -13.55 7.97
CA LEU A 169 -6.42 -12.83 7.25
C LEU A 169 -7.57 -13.80 6.99
N THR A 170 -8.79 -13.39 7.33
CA THR A 170 -9.99 -14.21 7.11
C THR A 170 -10.85 -13.61 6.01
N ILE A 171 -11.67 -14.45 5.36
CA ILE A 171 -12.59 -14.02 4.30
C ILE A 171 -13.51 -12.91 4.83
N GLU A 172 -14.07 -13.09 6.02
CA GLU A 172 -15.01 -12.14 6.64
C GLU A 172 -14.35 -10.77 6.87
N SER A 173 -13.07 -10.75 7.26
CA SER A 173 -12.34 -9.49 7.44
C SER A 173 -12.06 -8.76 6.13
N ILE A 174 -11.90 -9.49 5.02
CA ILE A 174 -11.71 -8.91 3.69
C ILE A 174 -13.03 -8.45 3.10
N GLU A 175 -14.11 -9.20 3.30
CA GLU A 175 -15.46 -8.82 2.88
C GLU A 175 -15.92 -7.56 3.62
N GLU A 176 -15.67 -7.45 4.93
CA GLU A 176 -15.99 -6.27 5.73
C GLU A 176 -15.32 -5.00 5.17
N ILE A 177 -14.01 -5.03 4.94
CA ILE A 177 -13.31 -3.85 4.39
C ILE A 177 -13.71 -3.58 2.93
N THR A 178 -13.98 -4.62 2.14
CA THR A 178 -14.47 -4.48 0.76
C THR A 178 -15.83 -3.79 0.71
N GLU A 179 -16.72 -4.11 1.65
CA GLU A 179 -18.01 -3.44 1.80
C GLU A 179 -17.85 -1.95 2.11
N VAL A 180 -16.88 -1.57 2.95
CA VAL A 180 -16.64 -0.16 3.31
C VAL A 180 -15.95 0.60 2.18
N LEU A 181 -14.88 0.06 1.61
CA LEU A 181 -14.10 0.68 0.53
C LEU A 181 -14.80 0.62 -0.85
N LYS A 182 -15.88 -0.16 -0.95
CA LYS A 182 -16.65 -0.40 -2.19
C LYS A 182 -15.80 -0.93 -3.35
N ARG A 183 -14.68 -1.61 -3.02
CA ARG A 183 -13.73 -2.25 -3.95
C ARG A 183 -12.86 -3.28 -3.21
N PRO A 184 -12.37 -4.33 -3.89
CA PRO A 184 -11.37 -5.23 -3.33
C PRO A 184 -10.08 -4.49 -2.93
N PRO A 185 -9.52 -4.71 -1.73
CA PRO A 185 -8.27 -4.08 -1.32
C PRO A 185 -7.06 -4.75 -2.00
N VAL A 186 -5.94 -4.02 -2.04
CA VAL A 186 -4.61 -4.59 -2.23
C VAL A 186 -4.01 -4.84 -0.85
N ILE A 187 -3.61 -6.07 -0.55
CA ILE A 187 -3.00 -6.37 0.75
C ILE A 187 -1.56 -5.86 0.75
N TRP A 188 -1.23 -4.98 1.70
CA TRP A 188 0.15 -4.67 2.10
C TRP A 188 0.50 -5.60 3.26
N ASP A 189 1.18 -6.71 2.98
CA ASP A 189 1.43 -7.75 3.97
C ASP A 189 2.76 -7.58 4.69
N ASN A 190 2.69 -7.30 5.99
CA ASN A 190 3.84 -7.17 6.88
C ASN A 190 4.20 -8.48 7.61
N LEU A 191 3.69 -9.64 7.17
CA LEU A 191 3.97 -10.95 7.79
C LEU A 191 5.48 -11.21 8.00
N HIS A 192 6.32 -10.74 7.07
CA HIS A 192 7.77 -10.93 7.07
C HIS A 192 8.56 -9.65 7.34
N ALA A 193 7.91 -8.53 7.65
CA ALA A 193 8.58 -7.29 7.98
C ALA A 193 9.33 -7.43 9.32
N ASN A 194 10.53 -6.88 9.44
CA ASN A 194 11.34 -6.89 10.67
C ASN A 194 11.91 -5.51 11.06
N ASP A 195 11.57 -4.47 10.32
CA ASP A 195 12.02 -3.10 10.53
C ASP A 195 11.65 -2.49 11.89
N TYR A 196 10.65 -3.05 12.58
CA TYR A 196 10.25 -2.67 13.95
C TYR A 196 11.05 -3.37 15.06
N ASP A 197 11.82 -4.41 14.75
CA ASP A 197 12.65 -5.13 15.72
C ASP A 197 13.88 -5.74 15.03
N GLN A 198 15.01 -5.03 15.13
CA GLN A 198 16.30 -5.43 14.53
C GLN A 198 16.84 -6.79 15.01
N LYS A 199 16.26 -7.39 16.07
CA LYS A 199 16.67 -8.72 16.55
C LYS A 199 15.94 -9.86 15.86
N ARG A 200 14.95 -9.57 15.01
CA ARG A 200 14.11 -10.57 14.35
C ARG A 200 14.43 -10.65 12.86
N VAL A 201 14.40 -11.87 12.34
CA VAL A 201 14.43 -12.16 10.90
C VAL A 201 13.43 -13.28 10.65
N PHE A 202 12.59 -13.11 9.64
CA PHE A 202 11.49 -14.04 9.34
C PHE A 202 11.82 -14.89 8.12
N LEU A 203 12.18 -16.15 8.39
CA LEU A 203 12.54 -17.15 7.37
C LEU A 203 11.44 -18.23 7.21
N GLY A 204 10.28 -18.03 7.82
CA GLY A 204 9.13 -18.94 7.70
C GLY A 204 8.35 -18.74 6.39
N PRO A 205 7.49 -19.70 6.00
CA PRO A 205 6.68 -19.58 4.79
C PRO A 205 5.57 -18.54 4.94
N TYR A 206 5.13 -17.97 3.81
CA TYR A 206 3.89 -17.20 3.71
C TYR A 206 2.71 -18.05 4.16
N SER A 207 1.99 -17.60 5.20
CA SER A 207 1.03 -18.42 5.94
C SER A 207 -0.06 -17.58 6.61
N GLY A 208 -1.14 -18.24 7.05
CA GLY A 208 -2.28 -17.58 7.69
C GLY A 208 -3.18 -16.80 6.72
N ARG A 209 -3.00 -17.00 5.40
CA ARG A 209 -3.86 -16.45 4.35
C ARG A 209 -4.36 -17.62 3.52
N SER A 210 -5.65 -17.94 3.60
CA SER A 210 -6.24 -18.96 2.72
C SER A 210 -6.11 -18.53 1.26
N PRO A 211 -5.82 -19.44 0.31
CA PRO A 211 -5.92 -19.16 -1.12
C PRO A 211 -7.32 -18.72 -1.55
N GLU A 212 -8.37 -19.02 -0.77
CA GLU A 212 -9.74 -18.55 -1.03
C GLU A 212 -9.86 -17.02 -0.92
N LEU A 213 -8.87 -16.32 -0.36
CA LEU A 213 -8.79 -14.85 -0.36
C LEU A 213 -8.43 -14.27 -1.72
N ILE A 214 -7.68 -15.00 -2.57
CA ILE A 214 -7.17 -14.49 -3.85
C ILE A 214 -8.26 -13.84 -4.72
N PRO A 215 -9.45 -14.46 -4.95
CA PRO A 215 -10.50 -13.84 -5.76
C PRO A 215 -11.16 -12.61 -5.10
N LEU A 216 -10.98 -12.41 -3.79
CA LEU A 216 -11.54 -11.29 -3.03
C LEU A 216 -10.61 -10.07 -2.98
N LEU A 217 -9.40 -10.21 -3.53
CA LEU A 217 -8.35 -9.21 -3.45
C LEU A 217 -8.02 -8.64 -4.83
N ARG A 218 -7.57 -7.39 -4.83
CA ARG A 218 -7.00 -6.77 -6.02
C ARG A 218 -5.55 -7.19 -6.25
N GLY A 219 -4.84 -7.53 -5.18
CA GLY A 219 -3.47 -8.01 -5.21
C GLY A 219 -2.90 -8.16 -3.80
N VAL A 220 -1.67 -8.68 -3.73
CA VAL A 220 -0.88 -8.74 -2.49
C VAL A 220 0.52 -8.23 -2.80
N VAL A 221 0.99 -7.27 -2.01
CA VAL A 221 2.37 -6.79 -1.98
C VAL A 221 2.93 -7.10 -0.60
N THR A 222 4.10 -7.75 -0.54
CA THR A 222 4.75 -8.05 0.74
C THR A 222 5.77 -6.98 1.09
N ASN A 223 5.76 -6.56 2.35
CA ASN A 223 6.85 -5.82 2.97
C ASN A 223 7.76 -6.81 3.69
N PRO A 224 8.92 -7.13 3.11
CA PRO A 224 9.73 -8.24 3.56
C PRO A 224 10.73 -7.80 4.64
N ASN A 225 11.70 -8.65 4.99
CA ASN A 225 12.78 -8.26 5.90
C ASN A 225 13.67 -7.17 5.25
N CYS A 226 14.32 -6.36 6.07
CA CYS A 226 15.33 -5.39 5.63
C CYS A 226 16.50 -6.07 4.88
N GLU A 227 16.93 -7.25 5.35
CA GLU A 227 18.05 -7.98 4.77
C GLU A 227 17.63 -8.67 3.47
N PHE A 228 18.07 -8.13 2.32
CA PHE A 228 17.70 -8.62 0.98
C PHE A 228 17.75 -10.16 0.83
N HIS A 229 18.85 -10.78 1.24
CA HIS A 229 19.06 -12.22 1.09
C HIS A 229 18.16 -13.07 2.01
N ALA A 230 17.61 -12.52 3.09
CA ALA A 230 16.68 -13.23 3.99
C ALA A 230 15.30 -13.44 3.34
N ASN A 231 15.01 -12.76 2.23
CA ASN A 231 13.66 -12.69 1.67
C ASN A 231 13.33 -13.79 0.66
N ALA A 232 14.27 -14.68 0.34
CA ALA A 232 14.06 -15.74 -0.64
C ALA A 232 12.85 -16.62 -0.30
N ILE A 233 12.72 -17.06 0.96
CA ILE A 233 11.62 -17.93 1.39
C ILE A 233 10.29 -17.17 1.36
N ALA A 234 10.26 -15.94 1.90
CA ALA A 234 9.06 -15.11 1.93
C ALA A 234 8.50 -14.88 0.51
N ILE A 235 9.36 -14.47 -0.42
CA ILE A 235 9.01 -14.16 -1.80
C ILE A 235 8.59 -15.43 -2.57
N GLN A 236 9.33 -16.53 -2.45
CA GLN A 236 9.01 -17.78 -3.14
C GLN A 236 7.69 -18.39 -2.66
N THR A 237 7.46 -18.43 -1.35
CA THR A 237 6.24 -19.03 -0.78
C THR A 237 5.00 -18.18 -1.05
N LEU A 238 5.13 -16.84 -1.09
CA LEU A 238 4.06 -15.95 -1.60
C LEU A 238 3.77 -16.23 -3.07
N ALA A 239 4.80 -16.38 -3.92
CA ALA A 239 4.62 -16.67 -5.34
C ALA A 239 3.98 -18.05 -5.62
N PHE A 240 4.18 -19.03 -4.73
CA PHE A 240 3.45 -20.31 -4.79
C PHE A 240 2.02 -20.15 -4.32
N TRP A 241 1.79 -19.47 -3.19
CA TRP A 241 0.46 -19.16 -2.69
C TRP A 241 -0.39 -18.44 -3.75
N SER A 242 0.17 -17.47 -4.47
CA SER A 242 -0.56 -16.70 -5.50
C SER A 242 -1.02 -17.54 -6.71
N LYS A 243 -0.55 -18.79 -6.82
CA LYS A 243 -0.93 -19.74 -7.87
C LYS A 243 -1.88 -20.84 -7.35
N CYS A 244 -2.17 -20.85 -6.05
CA CYS A 244 -3.15 -21.75 -5.46
C CYS A 244 -4.58 -21.29 -5.79
N SER A 245 -5.52 -22.23 -5.80
CA SER A 245 -6.94 -21.96 -6.09
C SER A 245 -7.88 -22.28 -4.93
N ALA A 246 -7.45 -23.10 -3.97
CA ALA A 246 -8.21 -23.46 -2.79
C ALA A 246 -7.27 -23.99 -1.70
N ASP A 247 -7.75 -24.03 -0.46
CA ASP A 247 -7.10 -24.80 0.59
C ASP A 247 -7.14 -26.30 0.28
N THR A 248 -6.13 -27.03 0.74
CA THR A 248 -6.21 -28.49 0.74
C THR A 248 -7.32 -28.88 1.71
N LYS A 249 -8.45 -29.37 1.19
CA LYS A 249 -9.47 -30.04 2.00
C LYS A 249 -8.86 -31.34 2.51
N ILE A 250 -8.12 -31.29 3.61
CA ILE A 250 -7.75 -32.51 4.33
C ILE A 250 -9.07 -33.06 4.86
N SER A 251 -9.59 -34.08 4.18
CA SER A 251 -10.70 -34.88 4.69
C SER A 251 -10.35 -35.30 6.11
N SER A 252 -11.17 -34.89 7.07
CA SER A 252 -11.03 -35.23 8.49
C SER A 252 -11.14 -36.74 8.79
N SER A 253 -11.23 -37.58 7.76
CA SER A 253 -11.20 -39.04 7.81
C SER A 253 -9.82 -39.65 8.05
N LEU A 254 -8.73 -38.87 8.03
CA LEU A 254 -7.39 -39.34 8.39
C LEU A 254 -6.98 -38.77 9.76
N ARG A 255 -7.68 -39.17 10.82
CA ARG A 255 -7.03 -39.19 12.15
C ARG A 255 -6.08 -40.39 12.15
N PRO A 256 -4.77 -40.22 12.37
CA PRO A 256 -3.95 -41.34 12.77
C PRO A 256 -4.51 -41.80 14.13
N THR A 257 -5.02 -43.02 14.19
CA THR A 257 -5.16 -43.75 15.46
C THR A 257 -3.75 -43.91 16.03
N LEU A 258 -3.36 -42.96 16.88
CA LEU A 258 -2.28 -43.18 17.84
C LEU A 258 -2.95 -43.74 19.09
N SER A 259 -2.98 -45.06 19.15
CA SER A 259 -3.10 -45.84 20.39
C SER A 259 -1.79 -45.77 21.16
#